data_AF-A0A7C6FD02-F1
#
_entry.id   AF-A0A7C6FD02-F1
#
_cell.length_a   1.000
_cell.length_b   1.000
_cell.length_c   1.000
_cell.angle_alpha   90.00
_cell.angle_beta   90.00
_cell.angle_gamma   90.00
#
_symmetry.space_group_name_H-M   'P 1'
#
loop_
_entity.id
_entity.type
_entity.pdbx_description
1 polymer ?
#
loop_
_entity_poly.entity_id
_entity_poly.type
_entity_poly.pdbx_seq_one_letter_code
_entity_poly.pdbx_strand_id
1 'polypeptide(L)'
;MINEIIILGFEEVLVLMGKNRNKKYSGSYEQVAKLIYAVTTDKVESMRQLYKTILMNYLLKNGDAHLKNFGVLYDNAFNHIAYAPAYDIVNTTAYIFKDKPALTMFGKKVWWGKRELIRFGV
;
A
#
# COMPACT_ATOMS: atom_id res chain seq x y z
N MET A 1 -32.98 12.93 -11.84
CA MET A 1 -32.26 12.24 -10.75
C MET A 1 -30.95 12.95 -10.54
N ILE A 2 -30.78 13.63 -9.41
CA ILE A 2 -29.47 14.10 -9.00
C ILE A 2 -28.73 12.83 -8.60
N ASN A 3 -27.63 12.49 -9.27
CA ASN A 3 -26.74 11.43 -8.79
C ASN A 3 -26.31 11.86 -7.39
N GLU A 4 -26.75 11.12 -6.38
CA GLU A 4 -26.24 11.32 -5.03
C GLU A 4 -24.72 11.17 -5.07
N ILE A 5 -24.02 12.20 -4.64
CA ILE A 5 -22.56 12.18 -4.55
C ILE A 5 -22.22 11.18 -3.45
N ILE A 6 -21.64 10.03 -3.84
CA ILE A 6 -21.12 9.07 -2.89
C ILE A 6 -19.84 9.66 -2.29
N ILE A 7 -19.91 10.02 -1.01
CA ILE A 7 -18.75 10.47 -0.24
C ILE A 7 -18.17 9.24 0.47
N LEU A 8 -16.88 8.99 0.26
CA LEU A 8 -16.13 7.91 0.91
C LEU A 8 -15.15 8.51 1.92
N GLY A 9 -15.04 7.86 3.07
CA GLY A 9 -13.93 8.08 3.99
C GLY A 9 -12.65 7.45 3.44
N PHE A 10 -11.51 8.00 3.84
CA PHE A 10 -10.18 7.49 3.49
C PHE A 10 -9.30 7.45 4.74
N GLU A 11 -8.60 6.34 4.95
CA GLU A 11 -7.65 6.21 6.05
C GLU A 11 -6.34 5.59 5.56
N GLU A 12 -5.21 6.20 5.95
CA GLU A 12 -3.88 5.71 5.61
C GLU A 12 -3.49 4.52 6.51
N VAL A 13 -2.72 3.58 5.95
CA VAL A 13 -2.16 2.44 6.69
C VAL A 13 -1.30 2.90 7.87
N LEU A 14 -0.57 4.01 7.76
CA LEU A 14 0.18 4.57 8.88
C LEU A 14 -0.70 4.83 10.11
N VAL A 15 -1.87 5.44 9.90
CA VAL A 15 -2.82 5.79 10.97
C VAL A 15 -3.49 4.54 11.52
N LEU A 16 -3.93 3.63 10.63
CA LEU A 16 -4.48 2.33 11.04
C LEU A 16 -3.50 1.48 11.85
N MET A 17 -2.18 1.68 11.67
CA MET A 17 -1.15 1.06 12.50
C MET A 17 -0.89 1.77 13.84
N GLY A 18 -1.60 2.87 14.15
CA GLY A 18 -1.39 3.68 15.35
C GLY A 18 -0.03 4.37 15.39
N LYS A 19 0.57 4.65 14.22
CA LYS A 19 1.91 5.23 14.10
C LYS A 19 1.85 6.73 13.79
N ASN A 20 2.80 7.48 14.31
CA ASN A 20 2.96 8.89 13.96
C ASN A 20 3.75 9.07 12.64
N ARG A 21 3.75 10.31 12.12
CA ARG A 21 4.43 10.70 10.87
C ARG A 21 5.91 10.27 10.81
N ASN A 22 6.62 10.31 11.92
CA ASN A 22 8.06 9.99 11.97
C ASN A 22 8.34 8.49 11.73
N LYS A 23 7.31 7.64 11.83
CA LYS A 23 7.38 6.20 11.59
C LYS A 23 6.88 5.79 10.20
N LYS A 24 6.71 6.74 9.27
CA LYS A 24 6.22 6.45 7.90
C LYS A 24 7.03 5.40 7.15
N TYR A 25 8.35 5.35 7.36
CA TYR A 25 9.25 4.34 6.76
C TYR A 25 9.50 3.10 7.65
N SER A 26 8.83 3.02 8.80
CA SER A 26 9.05 1.98 9.80
C SER A 26 8.00 0.87 9.66
N GLY A 27 8.08 0.09 8.59
CA GLY A 27 7.20 -1.06 8.39
C GLY A 27 7.63 -1.97 7.24
N SER A 28 6.82 -2.99 7.00
CA SER A 28 7.03 -3.97 5.95
C SER A 28 5.79 -4.17 5.09
N TYR A 29 5.95 -4.63 3.86
CA TYR A 29 4.83 -4.95 2.99
C TYR A 29 3.97 -6.09 3.57
N GLU A 30 4.55 -7.01 4.33
CA GLU A 30 3.80 -8.03 5.07
C GLU A 30 2.90 -7.42 6.15
N GLN A 31 3.35 -6.36 6.84
CA GLN A 31 2.52 -5.65 7.82
C GLN A 31 1.38 -4.90 7.14
N VAL A 32 1.64 -4.25 6.00
CA VAL A 32 0.60 -3.61 5.18
C VAL A 32 -0.43 -4.65 4.74
N ALA A 33 0.02 -5.77 4.16
CA ALA A 33 -0.84 -6.87 3.72
C ALA A 33 -1.72 -7.42 4.84
N LYS A 34 -1.14 -7.71 6.01
CA LYS A 34 -1.89 -8.20 7.18
C LYS A 34 -2.95 -7.20 7.64
N LEU A 35 -2.62 -5.91 7.67
CA LEU A 35 -3.55 -4.88 8.09
C LEU A 35 -4.70 -4.73 7.08
N ILE A 36 -4.38 -4.59 5.79
CA ILE A 36 -5.38 -4.48 4.72
C ILE A 36 -6.33 -5.69 4.78
N TYR A 37 -5.80 -6.92 4.82
CA TYR A 37 -6.63 -8.13 4.94
C TYR A 37 -7.54 -8.13 6.17
N ALA A 38 -7.06 -7.60 7.29
CA ALA A 38 -7.82 -7.55 8.54
C ALA A 38 -8.96 -6.54 8.51
N VAL A 39 -8.80 -5.40 7.84
CA VAL A 39 -9.78 -4.30 7.87
C VAL A 39 -10.72 -4.28 6.68
N THR A 40 -10.34 -4.84 5.53
CA THR A 40 -11.19 -4.80 4.32
C THR A 40 -12.29 -5.85 4.36
N THR A 41 -13.46 -5.50 3.86
CA THR A 41 -14.60 -6.42 3.73
C THR A 41 -14.45 -7.30 2.48
N ASP A 42 -14.08 -6.72 1.34
CA ASP A 42 -13.69 -7.48 0.13
C ASP A 42 -12.19 -7.81 0.15
N LYS A 43 -11.85 -8.89 0.85
CA LYS A 43 -10.46 -9.30 1.12
C LYS A 43 -9.70 -9.70 -0.14
N VAL A 44 -10.33 -10.52 -1.00
CA VAL A 44 -9.65 -11.08 -2.18
C VAL A 44 -9.31 -9.96 -3.16
N GLU A 45 -10.27 -9.09 -3.44
CA GLU A 45 -10.04 -7.97 -4.36
C GLU A 45 -9.05 -6.97 -3.78
N SER A 46 -9.19 -6.62 -2.50
CA SER A 46 -8.28 -5.68 -1.82
C SER A 46 -6.83 -6.20 -1.82
N MET A 47 -6.63 -7.48 -1.53
CA MET A 47 -5.28 -8.09 -1.58
C MET A 47 -4.71 -8.13 -3.00
N ARG A 48 -5.55 -8.40 -4.01
CA ARG A 48 -5.14 -8.38 -5.41
C ARG A 48 -4.68 -6.98 -5.85
N GLN A 49 -5.42 -5.94 -5.47
CA GLN A 49 -5.09 -4.55 -5.80
C GLN A 49 -3.87 -4.05 -5.01
N LEU A 50 -3.73 -4.43 -3.75
CA LEU A 50 -2.54 -4.17 -2.96
C LEU A 50 -1.31 -4.80 -3.62
N TYR A 51 -1.38 -6.07 -4.00
CA TYR A 51 -0.25 -6.76 -4.63
C TYR A 51 0.16 -6.10 -5.96
N LYS A 52 -0.81 -5.70 -6.80
CA LYS A 52 -0.53 -4.90 -8.00
C LYS A 52 0.18 -3.59 -7.67
N THR A 53 -0.25 -2.89 -6.64
CA THR A 53 0.36 -1.62 -6.21
C THR A 53 1.80 -1.83 -5.72
N ILE A 54 2.05 -2.90 -4.96
CA ILE A 54 3.41 -3.28 -4.54
C ILE A 54 4.28 -3.60 -5.76
N LEU A 55 3.78 -4.39 -6.71
CA LEU A 55 4.50 -4.69 -7.96
C LEU A 55 4.84 -3.42 -8.74
N MET A 56 3.88 -2.52 -8.91
CA MET A 56 4.11 -1.24 -9.61
C MET A 56 5.20 -0.41 -8.94
N ASN A 57 5.17 -0.28 -7.61
CA ASN A 57 6.21 0.41 -6.85
C ASN A 57 7.59 -0.25 -6.99
N TYR A 58 7.67 -1.58 -7.05
CA TYR A 58 8.94 -2.28 -7.28
C TYR A 58 9.47 -2.14 -8.71
N LEU A 59 8.59 -2.23 -9.71
CA LEU A 59 8.95 -2.12 -11.13
C LEU A 59 9.41 -0.70 -11.49
N LEU A 60 8.73 0.31 -10.96
CA LEU A 60 9.07 1.73 -11.14
C LEU A 60 10.17 2.21 -10.19
N LYS A 61 10.65 1.36 -9.28
CA LYS A 61 11.65 1.71 -8.25
C LYS A 61 11.22 2.92 -7.42
N ASN A 62 10.00 2.89 -6.89
CA ASN A 62 9.47 3.92 -6.01
C ASN A 62 10.02 3.76 -4.58
N GLY A 63 11.12 4.44 -4.28
CA GLY A 63 11.74 4.43 -2.95
C GLY A 63 11.00 5.24 -1.89
N ASP A 64 9.95 5.99 -2.26
CA ASP A 64 9.12 6.75 -1.32
C ASP A 64 7.77 6.09 -1.00
N ALA A 65 7.51 4.87 -1.50
CA ALA A 65 6.28 4.10 -1.24
C ALA A 65 6.16 3.62 0.23
N HIS A 66 5.94 4.56 1.14
CA HIS A 66 5.92 4.36 2.59
C HIS A 66 4.51 4.13 3.14
N LEU A 67 4.34 3.98 4.45
CA LEU A 67 3.04 3.57 5.05
C LEU A 67 1.86 4.53 4.78
N LYS A 68 2.11 5.78 4.35
CA LYS A 68 1.04 6.72 3.95
C LYS A 68 0.58 6.53 2.49
N ASN A 69 1.32 5.78 1.67
CA ASN A 69 0.99 5.52 0.25
C ASN A 69 0.09 4.28 0.06
N PHE A 70 -0.44 3.77 1.17
CA PHE A 70 -1.41 2.69 1.20
C PHE A 70 -2.54 3.12 2.12
N GLY A 71 -3.78 2.79 1.76
CA GLY A 71 -4.94 3.15 2.55
C GLY A 71 -6.17 2.36 2.15
N VAL A 72 -7.26 2.64 2.83
CA VAL A 72 -8.58 2.05 2.56
C VAL A 72 -9.59 3.15 2.34
N LEU A 73 -10.59 2.84 1.53
CA LEU A 73 -11.81 3.63 1.39
C LEU A 73 -12.95 2.92 2.11
N TYR A 74 -13.85 3.69 2.71
CA TYR A 74 -15.03 3.16 3.37
C TYR A 74 -16.26 4.05 3.22
N ASP A 75 -17.43 3.45 3.24
CA ASP A 75 -18.70 4.18 3.32
C ASP A 75 -18.98 4.65 4.76
N ASN A 76 -19.92 5.59 4.92
CA ASN A 76 -20.26 6.16 6.25
C ASN A 76 -20.72 5.11 7.27
N ALA A 77 -21.23 3.97 6.82
CA ALA A 77 -21.70 2.89 7.67
C ALA A 77 -20.62 1.84 7.96
N PHE A 78 -19.44 1.94 7.34
CA PHE A 78 -18.37 0.95 7.38
C PHE A 78 -18.79 -0.46 6.89
N ASN A 79 -19.87 -0.55 6.09
CA ASN A 79 -20.34 -1.80 5.50
C ASN A 79 -19.42 -2.25 4.36
N HIS A 80 -18.81 -1.30 3.67
CA HIS A 80 -17.88 -1.56 2.58
C HIS A 80 -16.55 -0.88 2.88
N ILE A 81 -15.52 -1.68 3.16
CA ILE A 81 -14.14 -1.22 3.35
C ILE A 81 -13.28 -1.92 2.31
N ALA A 82 -12.66 -1.16 1.42
CA ALA A 82 -11.84 -1.69 0.34
C ALA A 82 -10.48 -1.01 0.31
N TYR A 83 -9.47 -1.70 -0.22
CA TYR A 83 -8.19 -1.07 -0.52
C TYR A 83 -8.38 0.12 -1.48
N ALA A 84 -7.76 1.25 -1.17
CA ALA A 84 -7.87 2.46 -1.98
C ALA A 84 -7.18 2.26 -3.35
N PRO A 85 -7.65 2.91 -4.43
CA PRO A 85 -6.92 2.98 -5.69
C PRO A 85 -5.49 3.45 -5.47
N ALA A 86 -4.54 2.99 -6.27
CA ALA A 86 -3.14 3.39 -6.11
C ALA A 86 -2.94 4.90 -6.37
N TYR A 87 -2.12 5.54 -5.55
CA TYR A 87 -1.76 6.96 -5.64
C TYR A 87 -0.29 7.16 -5.30
N ASP A 88 0.26 8.32 -5.70
CA ASP A 88 1.64 8.73 -5.37
C ASP A 88 2.70 7.68 -5.74
N ILE A 89 2.54 7.10 -6.93
CA ILE A 89 3.51 6.19 -7.54
C ILE A 89 4.46 7.01 -8.41
N VAL A 90 5.74 6.99 -8.07
CA VAL A 90 6.81 7.72 -8.76
C VAL A 90 8.04 6.84 -9.00
N ASN A 91 8.95 7.25 -9.89
CA ASN A 91 10.27 6.63 -10.03
C ASN A 91 11.32 7.48 -9.33
N THR A 92 11.67 7.13 -8.10
CA THR A 92 12.65 7.91 -7.32
C THR A 92 14.07 7.66 -7.80
N THR A 93 14.38 6.47 -8.32
CA THR A 93 15.73 6.14 -8.82
C THR A 93 16.15 6.93 -10.05
N ALA A 94 15.20 7.52 -10.78
CA ALA A 94 15.47 8.48 -11.84
C ALA A 94 16.21 9.74 -11.33
N TYR A 95 16.05 10.09 -10.05
CA TYR A 95 16.67 11.26 -9.42
C TYR A 95 17.69 10.88 -8.33
N ILE A 96 17.46 9.76 -7.64
CA ILE A 96 18.30 9.25 -6.55
C ILE A 96 18.76 7.84 -6.91
N PHE A 97 19.86 7.75 -7.66
CA PHE A 97 20.33 6.49 -8.25
C PHE A 97 20.47 5.32 -7.25
N LYS A 98 20.88 5.62 -6.01
CA LYS A 98 21.11 4.63 -4.95
C LYS A 98 19.93 4.46 -3.99
N ASP A 99 18.74 4.93 -4.37
CA ASP A 99 17.55 4.80 -3.53
C ASP A 99 17.14 3.33 -3.31
N LYS A 100 16.40 3.09 -2.24
CA LYS A 100 16.00 1.76 -1.77
C LYS A 100 14.49 1.75 -1.51
N PRO A 101 13.84 0.58 -1.46
CA PRO A 101 12.43 0.52 -1.09
C PRO A 101 12.16 1.17 0.27
N ALA A 102 11.09 1.96 0.37
CA ALA A 102 10.66 2.59 1.61
C ALA A 102 10.35 1.58 2.73
N LEU A 103 9.70 0.47 2.38
CA LEU A 103 9.31 -0.60 3.32
C LEU A 103 10.13 -1.86 3.09
N THR A 104 10.26 -2.70 4.12
CA THR A 104 10.92 -3.99 3.97
C THR A 104 10.03 -5.01 3.28
N MET A 105 10.65 -5.94 2.54
CA MET A 105 10.06 -7.20 2.08
C MET A 105 11.05 -8.31 2.40
N PHE A 106 10.59 -9.41 3.00
CA PHE A 106 11.45 -10.45 3.56
C PHE A 106 12.50 -9.89 4.54
N GLY A 107 12.10 -8.88 5.32
CA GLY A 107 12.95 -8.24 6.33
C GLY A 107 14.04 -7.30 5.78
N LYS A 108 14.12 -7.07 4.46
CA LYS A 108 15.17 -6.23 3.85
C LYS A 108 14.60 -5.13 2.96
N LYS A 109 15.29 -3.98 2.88
CA LYS A 109 15.03 -2.89 1.93
C LYS A 109 15.90 -3.06 0.69
N VAL A 110 15.54 -4.03 -0.15
CA VAL A 110 16.24 -4.36 -1.39
C VAL A 110 15.24 -4.42 -2.53
N TRP A 111 15.64 -3.94 -3.70
CA TRP A 111 14.89 -4.11 -4.93
C TRP A 111 14.94 -5.55 -5.42
N TRP A 112 14.01 -6.36 -4.92
CA TRP A 112 13.84 -7.77 -5.26
C TRP A 112 13.53 -8.00 -6.75
N GLY A 113 13.92 -9.19 -7.24
CA GLY A 113 13.67 -9.63 -8.60
C GLY A 113 12.33 -10.36 -8.77
N LYS A 114 12.03 -10.75 -10.01
CA LYS A 114 10.77 -11.43 -10.38
C LYS A 114 10.43 -12.62 -9.47
N ARG A 115 11.44 -13.44 -9.13
CA ARG A 115 11.24 -14.67 -8.34
C ARG A 115 10.72 -14.37 -6.94
N GLU A 116 11.34 -13.42 -6.27
CA GLU A 116 10.96 -13.02 -4.91
C GLU A 116 9.63 -12.28 -4.90
N LEU A 117 9.36 -11.46 -5.93
CA LEU A 117 8.06 -10.80 -6.08
C LEU A 117 6.93 -11.82 -6.28
N ILE A 118 7.11 -12.82 -7.15
CA ILE A 118 6.13 -13.92 -7.31
C ILE A 118 5.95 -14.66 -5.98
N ARG A 119 7.05 -14.99 -5.29
CA ARG A 119 6.98 -15.65 -3.97
C ARG A 119 6.23 -14.83 -2.93
N PHE A 120 6.30 -13.50 -2.99
CA PHE A 120 5.56 -12.63 -2.06
C PHE A 120 4.05 -12.64 -2.33
N GLY A 121 3.64 -12.82 -3.59
CA GLY A 121 2.23 -12.80 -4.00
C GLY A 121 1.48 -14.14 -3.91
N VAL A 122 2.15 -15.21 -3.44
CA VAL A 122 1.58 -16.55 -3.24
C VAL A 122 1.50 -16.82 -1.75
#